data_AF-A0A3M8BRF9-F1
#
_entry.id   AF-A0A3M8BRF9-F1
#
_cell.length_a   1.000
_cell.length_b   1.000
_cell.length_c   1.000
_cell.angle_alpha   90.00
_cell.angle_beta   90.00
_cell.angle_gamma   90.00
#
_symmetry.space_group_name_H-M   'P 1'
#
loop_
_entity.id
_entity.type
_entity.pdbx_description
1 polymer ?
#
loop_
_entity_poly.entity_id
_entity_poly.type
_entity_poly.pdbx_seq_one_letter_code
_entity_poly.pdbx_strand_id
1 'polypeptide(L)'
;MNDLWLKKNNQAANAYMDEVSRANQFTSHHNAYIKVPLKILRCIGLSAYEKLILMDLIAYMSDKTLCYPTIKMIARDVGCSSKSIERHIKELVDKKLILVSQDRKNNTYYLPNYLHCHPYLLMSEKTYEFIGGVRKQVNERELTLWMQGIVKRDEFKAFTAQLQKLHESRFPTDKFAEKEILDSYAQFLKEELAKRFPPDVNGQ
;
A
#
# COMPACT_ATOMS: atom_id res chain seq x y z
N MET A 1 10.67 39.31 12.82
CA MET A 1 11.23 38.80 11.53
C MET A 1 10.16 37.96 10.88
N ASN A 2 9.71 38.32 9.67
CA ASN A 2 8.83 37.45 8.89
C ASN A 2 9.64 36.24 8.43
N ASP A 3 9.31 35.07 8.96
CA ASP A 3 9.95 33.82 8.56
C ASP A 3 9.61 33.54 7.09
N LEU A 4 10.61 33.71 6.22
CA LEU A 4 10.48 33.51 4.79
C LEU A 4 10.02 32.09 4.44
N TRP A 5 10.34 31.11 5.30
CA TRP A 5 10.03 29.69 5.12
C TRP A 5 8.58 29.33 5.44
N LEU A 6 7.86 30.18 6.18
CA LEU A 6 6.46 29.95 6.57
C LEU A 6 5.45 30.64 5.64
N LYS A 7 5.86 30.99 4.42
CA LYS A 7 4.94 31.50 3.40
C LYS A 7 4.16 30.35 2.76
N LYS A 8 2.84 30.44 2.80
CA LYS A 8 1.94 29.46 2.17
C LYS A 8 2.16 29.42 0.65
N ASN A 9 2.43 28.23 0.12
CA ASN A 9 2.32 27.97 -1.31
C ASN A 9 0.84 27.88 -1.72
N ASN A 10 0.48 28.55 -2.82
CA ASN A 10 -0.88 28.55 -3.37
C ASN A 10 -1.06 27.65 -4.60
N GLN A 11 0.01 26.99 -5.07
CA GLN A 11 -0.09 26.00 -6.13
C GLN A 11 -0.70 24.68 -5.63
N ALA A 12 -1.27 23.89 -6.54
CA ALA A 12 -1.65 22.52 -6.24
C ALA A 12 -0.41 21.67 -5.88
N ALA A 13 -0.53 20.80 -4.87
CA ALA A 13 0.60 20.05 -4.34
C ALA A 13 1.37 19.24 -5.41
N ASN A 14 0.68 18.55 -6.32
CA ASN A 14 1.34 17.77 -7.37
C ASN A 14 2.13 18.66 -8.35
N ALA A 15 1.56 19.79 -8.76
CA ALA A 15 2.23 20.73 -9.66
C ALA A 15 3.49 21.32 -9.00
N TYR A 16 3.38 21.65 -7.71
CA TYR A 16 4.52 22.13 -6.94
C TYR A 16 5.60 21.07 -6.72
N MET A 17 5.23 19.82 -6.41
CA MET A 17 6.20 18.73 -6.27
C MET A 17 6.93 18.43 -7.59
N ASP A 18 6.23 18.52 -8.72
CA ASP A 18 6.87 18.40 -10.04
C ASP A 18 7.90 19.53 -10.24
N GLU A 19 7.59 20.77 -9.86
CA GLU A 19 8.53 21.90 -9.91
C GLU A 19 9.74 21.68 -8.99
N VAL A 20 9.51 21.36 -7.71
CA VAL A 20 10.54 21.09 -6.70
C VAL A 20 11.47 19.98 -7.18
N SER A 21 10.94 18.93 -7.79
CA SER A 21 11.74 17.78 -8.24
C SER A 21 12.66 18.11 -9.41
N ARG A 22 12.33 19.11 -10.23
CA ARG A 22 13.14 19.51 -11.39
C ARG A 22 14.13 20.62 -11.06
N ALA A 23 13.97 21.28 -9.92
CA ALA A 23 14.82 22.36 -9.48
C ALA A 23 16.21 21.84 -9.09
N ASN A 24 17.17 21.95 -10.01
CA ASN A 24 18.55 21.48 -9.83
C ASN A 24 19.55 22.61 -9.52
N GLN A 25 19.06 23.78 -9.10
CA GLN A 25 19.87 24.97 -8.87
C GLN A 25 21.01 24.74 -7.86
N PHE A 26 20.82 23.83 -6.90
CA PHE A 26 21.75 23.59 -5.80
C PHE A 26 22.45 22.23 -5.84
N THR A 27 21.88 21.23 -6.53
CA THR A 27 22.42 19.87 -6.60
C THR A 27 22.04 19.18 -7.90
N SER A 28 22.94 18.34 -8.41
CA SER A 28 22.69 17.46 -9.55
C SER A 28 22.04 16.12 -9.16
N HIS A 29 21.84 15.86 -7.87
CA HIS A 29 21.29 14.60 -7.34
C HIS A 29 19.83 14.74 -6.91
N HIS A 30 19.08 13.64 -6.94
CA HIS A 30 17.67 13.56 -6.51
C HIS A 30 16.72 14.49 -7.28
N ASN A 31 17.00 14.76 -8.55
CA ASN A 31 16.21 15.64 -9.43
C ASN A 31 15.02 14.90 -10.08
N ALA A 32 14.28 14.11 -9.31
CA ALA A 32 13.12 13.36 -9.79
C ALA A 32 12.06 13.24 -8.71
N TYR A 33 10.82 13.05 -9.15
CA TYR A 33 9.68 12.72 -8.29
C TYR A 33 9.02 11.44 -8.77
N ILE A 34 8.64 10.58 -7.83
CA ILE A 34 7.99 9.31 -8.12
C ILE A 34 6.48 9.43 -8.03
N LYS A 35 5.77 8.90 -9.02
CA LYS A 35 4.32 8.74 -8.95
C LYS A 35 4.00 7.39 -8.35
N VAL A 36 3.54 7.38 -7.09
CA VAL A 36 3.12 6.15 -6.41
C VAL A 36 1.60 6.07 -6.38
N PRO A 37 0.98 4.96 -6.85
CA PRO A 37 -0.44 4.74 -6.70
C PRO A 37 -0.89 4.79 -5.24
N LEU A 38 -1.96 5.54 -4.94
CA LEU A 38 -2.49 5.65 -3.58
C LEU A 38 -2.87 4.30 -2.97
N LYS A 39 -3.26 3.32 -3.79
CA LYS A 39 -3.55 1.95 -3.34
C LYS A 39 -2.34 1.28 -2.68
N ILE A 40 -1.12 1.58 -3.13
CA ILE A 40 0.13 1.07 -2.51
C ILE A 40 0.38 1.82 -1.20
N LEU A 41 0.40 3.16 -1.24
CA LEU A 41 0.69 4.00 -0.07
C LEU A 41 -0.29 3.72 1.08
N ARG A 42 -1.56 3.51 0.76
CA ARG A 42 -2.63 3.28 1.73
C ARG A 42 -2.85 1.80 2.04
N CYS A 43 -2.17 0.86 1.40
CA CYS A 43 -2.42 -0.57 1.56
C CYS A 43 -2.40 -0.99 3.05
N ILE A 44 -3.53 -1.46 3.58
CA ILE A 44 -3.67 -1.77 5.01
C ILE A 44 -2.89 -3.02 5.40
N GLY A 45 -2.72 -3.97 4.48
CA GLY A 45 -1.96 -5.20 4.73
C GLY A 45 -0.43 -5.05 4.65
N LEU A 46 0.07 -3.81 4.49
CA LEU A 46 1.49 -3.51 4.51
C LEU A 46 1.87 -2.61 5.68
N SER A 47 2.96 -2.98 6.33
CA SER A 47 3.62 -2.14 7.33
C SER A 47 4.19 -0.87 6.70
N ALA A 48 4.53 0.10 7.55
CA ALA A 48 5.17 1.34 7.10
C ALA A 48 6.49 1.06 6.36
N TYR A 49 7.32 0.15 6.86
CA TYR A 49 8.59 -0.18 6.22
C TYR A 49 8.41 -0.90 4.89
N GLU A 50 7.48 -1.85 4.78
CA GLU A 50 7.18 -2.50 3.51
C GLU A 50 6.74 -1.49 2.43
N LYS A 51 5.93 -0.49 2.82
CA LYS A 51 5.54 0.60 1.91
C LYS A 51 6.72 1.45 1.49
N LEU A 52 7.56 1.88 2.44
CA LEU A 52 8.74 2.70 2.14
C LEU A 52 9.72 1.96 1.23
N ILE A 53 10.00 0.68 1.52
CA ILE A 53 10.87 -0.16 0.70
C ILE A 53 10.29 -0.33 -0.71
N LEU A 54 9.00 -0.63 -0.84
CA LEU A 54 8.38 -0.78 -2.16
C LEU A 54 8.45 0.52 -2.97
N MET A 55 8.21 1.68 -2.33
CA MET A 55 8.34 2.99 -2.99
C MET A 55 9.79 3.31 -3.38
N ASP A 56 10.76 2.95 -2.54
CA ASP A 56 12.19 3.12 -2.82
C ASP A 56 12.64 2.25 -3.99
N LEU A 57 12.21 0.98 -4.02
CA LEU A 57 12.47 0.09 -5.17
C LEU A 57 11.84 0.63 -6.47
N ILE A 58 10.62 1.17 -6.42
CA ILE A 58 9.98 1.84 -7.56
C ILE A 58 10.80 3.06 -8.01
N ALA A 59 11.35 3.83 -7.08
CA ALA A 59 12.22 4.97 -7.38
C ALA A 59 13.50 4.54 -8.08
N TYR A 60 14.14 3.48 -7.60
CA TYR A 60 15.32 2.89 -8.23
C TYR A 60 15.04 2.31 -9.62
N MET A 61 13.87 1.71 -9.83
CA MET A 61 13.44 1.22 -11.15
C MET A 61 13.24 2.39 -12.12
N SER A 62 12.56 3.46 -11.70
CA SER A 62 12.27 4.63 -12.52
C SER A 62 11.64 4.27 -13.89
N ASP A 63 12.40 4.33 -14.97
CA ASP A 63 12.01 3.99 -16.35
C ASP A 63 12.35 2.54 -16.75
N LYS A 64 12.88 1.74 -15.83
CA LYS A 64 13.31 0.35 -16.03
C LYS A 64 12.35 -0.63 -15.37
N THR A 65 12.46 -1.90 -15.77
CA THR A 65 11.64 -3.00 -15.25
C THR A 65 12.24 -3.70 -14.02
N LEU A 66 13.47 -3.35 -13.65
CA LEU A 66 14.21 -3.95 -12.54
C LEU A 66 15.16 -2.94 -11.90
N CYS A 67 15.61 -3.25 -10.69
CA CYS A 67 16.68 -2.53 -10.02
C CYS A 67 17.52 -3.46 -9.15
N TYR A 68 18.71 -3.01 -8.73
CA TYR A 68 19.65 -3.82 -7.95
C TYR A 68 20.33 -3.03 -6.81
N PRO A 69 19.61 -2.17 -6.06
CA PRO A 69 20.21 -1.52 -4.90
C PRO A 69 20.65 -2.55 -3.85
N THR A 70 21.80 -2.32 -3.23
CA THR A 70 22.24 -3.18 -2.12
C THR A 70 21.35 -2.99 -0.90
N ILE A 71 21.27 -3.98 -0.01
CA ILE A 71 20.54 -3.87 1.27
C ILE A 71 21.00 -2.65 2.07
N LYS A 72 22.30 -2.29 2.00
CA LYS A 72 22.86 -1.11 2.67
C LYS A 72 22.36 0.21 2.07
N MET A 73 22.15 0.26 0.76
CA MET A 73 21.59 1.44 0.09
C MET A 73 20.14 1.64 0.51
N ILE A 74 19.31 0.60 0.42
CA ILE A 74 17.90 0.65 0.85
C ILE A 74 17.81 1.03 2.34
N ALA A 75 18.67 0.45 3.19
CA ALA A 75 18.72 0.76 4.62
C ALA A 75 19.00 2.24 4.91
N ARG A 76 19.96 2.83 4.17
CA ARG A 76 20.28 4.26 4.26
C ARG A 76 19.11 5.13 3.80
N ASP A 77 18.48 4.78 2.67
CA ASP A 77 17.46 5.61 2.03
C ASP A 77 16.12 5.55 2.78
N VAL A 78 15.75 4.37 3.30
CA VAL A 78 14.56 4.15 4.13
C VAL A 78 14.78 4.57 5.60
N GLY A 79 16.04 4.67 6.04
CA GLY A 79 16.38 5.06 7.41
C GLY A 79 16.17 3.97 8.46
N CYS A 80 16.54 2.73 8.18
CA CYS A 80 16.49 1.63 9.15
C CYS A 80 17.65 0.64 9.02
N SER A 81 17.77 -0.33 9.93
CA SER A 81 18.88 -1.29 9.90
C SER A 81 18.80 -2.23 8.70
N SER A 82 19.96 -2.68 8.18
CA SER A 82 20.01 -3.69 7.10
C SER A 82 19.24 -4.98 7.47
N LYS A 83 19.30 -5.40 8.74
CA LYS A 83 18.53 -6.56 9.24
C LYS A 83 17.01 -6.34 9.16
N SER A 84 16.55 -5.11 9.42
CA SER A 84 15.14 -4.75 9.24
C SER A 84 14.73 -4.79 7.76
N ILE A 85 15.59 -4.26 6.87
CA ILE A 85 15.38 -4.32 5.42
C ILE A 85 15.26 -5.77 4.92
N GLU A 86 16.19 -6.64 5.31
CA GLU A 86 16.16 -8.06 4.91
C GLU A 86 14.84 -8.74 5.34
N ARG A 87 14.41 -8.51 6.59
CA ARG A 87 13.13 -9.02 7.08
C ARG A 87 11.94 -8.52 6.25
N HIS A 88 11.86 -7.21 6.01
CA HIS A 88 10.73 -6.63 5.28
C HIS A 88 10.75 -6.94 3.78
N ILE A 89 11.93 -7.10 3.16
CA ILE A 89 12.05 -7.64 1.80
C ILE A 89 11.52 -9.06 1.75
N LYS A 90 11.89 -9.91 2.72
CA LYS A 90 11.35 -11.26 2.82
C LYS A 90 9.82 -11.23 2.93
N GLU A 91 9.26 -10.38 3.78
CA GLU A 91 7.80 -10.22 3.91
C GLU A 91 7.13 -9.77 2.59
N LEU A 92 7.74 -8.81 1.87
CA LEU A 92 7.24 -8.38 0.55
C LEU A 92 7.28 -9.51 -0.49
N VAL A 93 8.33 -10.34 -0.48
CA VAL A 93 8.46 -11.53 -1.33
C VAL A 93 7.44 -12.59 -0.97
N ASP A 94 7.28 -12.89 0.32
CA ASP A 94 6.30 -13.86 0.82
C ASP A 94 4.87 -13.42 0.47
N LYS A 95 4.60 -12.10 0.47
CA LYS A 95 3.35 -11.47 0.00
C LYS A 95 3.23 -11.34 -1.52
N LYS A 96 4.27 -11.72 -2.28
CA LYS A 96 4.36 -11.61 -3.75
C LYS A 96 4.22 -10.19 -4.31
N LEU A 97 4.55 -9.17 -3.51
CA LEU A 97 4.54 -7.76 -3.93
C LEU A 97 5.79 -7.35 -4.69
N ILE A 98 6.87 -8.12 -4.55
CA ILE A 98 8.10 -8.01 -5.33
C ILE A 98 8.62 -9.40 -5.66
N LEU A 99 9.42 -9.50 -6.72
CA LEU A 99 10.24 -10.67 -7.00
C LEU A 99 11.71 -10.33 -6.76
N VAL A 100 12.47 -11.31 -6.27
CA VAL A 100 13.92 -11.17 -6.05
C VAL A 100 14.63 -12.29 -6.79
N SER A 101 15.55 -11.93 -7.67
CA SER A 101 16.55 -12.84 -8.24
C SER A 101 17.90 -12.59 -7.57
N GLN A 102 18.67 -13.64 -7.35
CA GLN A 102 20.03 -13.54 -6.84
C GLN A 102 21.04 -13.89 -7.93
N ASP A 103 21.76 -12.89 -8.42
CA ASP A 103 22.90 -13.10 -9.33
C ASP A 103 24.20 -12.86 -8.58
N ARG A 104 24.93 -13.95 -8.28
CA ARG A 104 26.29 -14.12 -7.71
C ARG A 104 26.74 -13.21 -6.55
N LYS A 105 26.42 -11.92 -6.54
CA LYS A 105 26.81 -10.89 -5.56
C LYS A 105 25.68 -9.97 -5.11
N ASN A 106 24.61 -9.78 -5.89
CA ASN A 106 23.55 -8.81 -5.57
C ASN A 106 22.14 -9.37 -5.80
N ASN A 107 21.19 -8.83 -5.05
CA ASN A 107 19.77 -9.03 -5.32
C ASN A 107 19.33 -8.12 -6.47
N THR A 108 18.56 -8.68 -7.40
CA THR A 108 17.83 -7.94 -8.44
C THR A 108 16.34 -8.01 -8.12
N TYR A 109 15.69 -6.85 -8.05
CA TYR A 109 14.29 -6.71 -7.67
C TYR A 109 13.43 -6.40 -8.89
N TYR A 110 12.20 -6.93 -8.88
CA TYR A 110 11.19 -6.74 -9.93
C TYR A 110 9.82 -6.50 -9.30
N LEU A 111 8.95 -5.78 -9.99
CA LEU A 111 7.52 -5.75 -9.67
C LEU A 111 6.80 -6.93 -10.33
N PRO A 112 5.75 -7.48 -9.69
CA PRO A 112 4.93 -8.50 -10.30
C PRO A 112 4.09 -7.92 -11.44
N ASN A 113 3.82 -8.77 -12.43
CA ASN A 113 2.76 -8.50 -13.40
C ASN A 113 1.42 -8.35 -12.67
N TYR A 114 0.54 -7.49 -13.21
CA TYR A 114 -0.80 -7.28 -12.66
C TYR A 114 -0.85 -6.76 -11.21
N LEU A 115 0.15 -5.99 -10.77
CA LEU A 115 0.15 -5.37 -9.43
C LEU A 115 -1.16 -4.60 -9.13
N HIS A 116 -1.81 -4.03 -10.14
CA HIS A 116 -3.07 -3.29 -9.98
C HIS A 116 -4.24 -4.14 -9.44
N CYS A 117 -4.20 -5.47 -9.59
CA CYS A 117 -5.17 -6.41 -9.06
C CYS A 117 -4.58 -7.30 -7.95
N HIS A 118 -3.47 -6.91 -7.32
CA HIS A 118 -2.85 -7.73 -6.27
C HIS A 118 -3.81 -7.93 -5.07
N PRO A 119 -3.90 -9.14 -4.46
CA PRO A 119 -4.85 -9.44 -3.39
C PRO A 119 -4.85 -8.44 -2.24
N TYR A 120 -3.67 -8.09 -1.73
CA TYR A 120 -3.52 -7.11 -0.64
C TYR A 120 -4.01 -5.71 -1.03
N LEU A 121 -3.87 -5.32 -2.30
CA LEU A 121 -4.32 -4.02 -2.79
C LEU A 121 -5.85 -4.00 -2.93
N LEU A 122 -6.44 -5.04 -3.53
CA LEU A 122 -7.89 -5.19 -3.66
C LEU A 122 -8.59 -5.23 -2.29
N MET A 123 -8.08 -6.03 -1.35
CA MET A 123 -8.61 -6.10 0.01
C MET A 123 -8.54 -4.73 0.71
N SER A 124 -7.43 -4.01 0.54
CA SER A 124 -7.28 -2.67 1.12
C SER A 124 -8.24 -1.66 0.49
N GLU A 125 -8.39 -1.66 -0.84
CA GLU A 125 -9.31 -0.75 -1.54
C GLU A 125 -10.75 -1.00 -1.11
N LYS A 126 -11.17 -2.27 -1.03
CA LYS A 126 -12.52 -2.63 -0.58
C LYS A 126 -12.78 -2.26 0.88
N THR A 127 -11.75 -2.35 1.73
CA THR A 127 -11.82 -1.88 3.12
C THR A 127 -12.00 -0.36 3.19
N TYR A 128 -11.29 0.41 2.37
CA TYR A 128 -11.48 1.87 2.31
C TYR A 128 -12.82 2.29 1.71
N GLU A 129 -13.32 1.57 0.70
CA GLU A 129 -14.66 1.75 0.15
C GLU A 129 -15.71 1.62 1.27
N PHE A 130 -15.61 0.54 2.06
CA PHE A 130 -16.47 0.31 3.21
C PHE A 130 -16.37 1.44 4.25
N ILE A 131 -15.15 1.82 4.68
CA ILE A 131 -14.93 2.92 5.63
C ILE A 131 -15.56 4.22 5.12
N GLY A 132 -15.36 4.54 3.84
CA GLY A 132 -15.92 5.73 3.20
C GLY A 132 -17.45 5.77 3.25
N GLY A 133 -18.10 4.61 3.12
CA GLY A 133 -19.56 4.47 3.19
C GLY A 133 -20.15 4.65 4.59
N VAL A 134 -19.40 4.29 5.64
CA VAL A 134 -19.94 4.25 7.02
C VAL A 134 -19.42 5.35 7.95
N ARG A 135 -18.29 6.01 7.62
CA ARG A 135 -17.63 6.99 8.50
C ARG A 135 -18.47 8.19 8.97
N LYS A 136 -19.58 8.49 8.29
CA LYS A 136 -20.51 9.56 8.70
C LYS A 136 -21.56 9.11 9.71
N GLN A 137 -21.73 7.79 9.87
CA GLN A 137 -22.78 7.16 10.66
C GLN A 137 -22.29 6.74 12.05
N VAL A 138 -20.97 6.67 12.23
CA VAL A 138 -20.31 6.20 13.46
C VAL A 138 -19.18 7.14 13.85
N ASN A 139 -18.73 7.04 15.10
CA ASN A 139 -17.54 7.78 15.55
C ASN A 139 -16.29 7.35 14.76
N GLU A 140 -15.60 8.31 14.13
CA GLU A 140 -14.44 8.04 13.25
C GLU A 140 -13.26 7.39 14.00
N ARG A 141 -13.01 7.80 15.25
CA ARG A 141 -11.94 7.23 16.06
C ARG A 141 -12.23 5.77 16.39
N GLU A 142 -13.47 5.47 16.79
CA GLU A 142 -13.89 4.10 17.10
C GLU A 142 -13.88 3.21 15.86
N LEU A 143 -14.38 3.70 14.73
CA LEU A 143 -14.32 3.02 13.44
C LEU A 143 -12.88 2.68 13.06
N THR A 144 -11.95 3.64 13.23
CA THR A 144 -10.54 3.44 12.93
C THR A 144 -9.93 2.34 13.78
N LEU A 145 -10.13 2.37 15.10
CA LEU A 145 -9.61 1.36 16.01
C LEU A 145 -10.22 -0.03 15.75
N TRP A 146 -11.52 -0.07 15.49
CA TRP A 146 -12.21 -1.32 15.15
C TRP A 146 -11.70 -1.92 13.84
N MET A 147 -11.53 -1.10 12.80
CA MET A 147 -10.94 -1.54 11.51
C MET A 147 -9.53 -2.09 11.68
N GLN A 148 -8.68 -1.44 12.48
CA GLN A 148 -7.34 -1.95 12.80
C GLN A 148 -7.38 -3.32 13.48
N GLY A 149 -8.45 -3.62 14.23
CA GLY A 149 -8.70 -4.94 14.78
C GLY A 149 -9.13 -5.94 13.71
N ILE A 150 -10.12 -5.59 12.88
CA ILE A 150 -10.68 -6.45 11.82
C ILE A 150 -9.59 -6.95 10.86
N VAL A 151 -8.71 -6.06 10.39
CA VAL A 151 -7.68 -6.41 9.39
C VAL A 151 -6.56 -7.31 9.93
N LYS A 152 -6.51 -7.52 11.25
CA LYS A 152 -5.58 -8.46 11.89
C LYS A 152 -6.18 -9.84 12.11
N ARG A 153 -7.50 -10.00 11.96
CA ARG A 153 -8.19 -11.27 12.18
C ARG A 153 -7.94 -12.24 11.03
N ASP A 154 -8.24 -13.51 11.28
CA ASP A 154 -7.95 -14.59 10.34
C ASP A 154 -8.90 -14.57 9.14
N GLU A 155 -10.10 -13.98 9.27
CA GLU A 155 -11.03 -13.81 8.15
C GLU A 155 -10.44 -12.89 7.08
N PHE A 156 -9.80 -11.78 7.48
CA PHE A 156 -9.12 -10.88 6.52
C PHE A 156 -8.00 -11.63 5.77
N LYS A 157 -7.22 -12.44 6.50
CA LYS A 157 -6.16 -13.27 5.90
C LYS A 157 -6.75 -14.34 4.98
N ALA A 158 -7.88 -14.93 5.34
CA ALA A 158 -8.56 -15.94 4.55
C ALA A 158 -9.06 -15.38 3.21
N PHE A 159 -9.74 -14.22 3.20
CA PHE A 159 -10.14 -13.56 1.95
C PHE A 159 -8.93 -13.17 1.09
N THR A 160 -7.85 -12.66 1.71
CA THR A 160 -6.60 -12.36 0.99
C THR A 160 -6.03 -13.63 0.34
N ALA A 161 -6.01 -14.75 1.07
CA ALA A 161 -5.52 -16.04 0.57
C ALA A 161 -6.41 -16.63 -0.53
N GLN A 162 -7.74 -16.44 -0.48
CA GLN A 162 -8.66 -16.85 -1.54
C GLN A 162 -8.36 -16.11 -2.85
N LEU A 163 -8.22 -14.78 -2.80
CA LEU A 163 -7.82 -13.97 -3.96
C LEU A 163 -6.45 -14.39 -4.50
N GLN A 164 -5.52 -14.70 -3.61
CA GLN A 164 -4.19 -15.16 -4.02
C GLN A 164 -4.25 -16.51 -4.75
N LYS A 165 -4.99 -17.49 -4.21
CA LYS A 165 -5.19 -18.79 -4.88
C LYS A 165 -5.84 -18.61 -6.25
N LEU A 166 -6.87 -17.76 -6.35
CA LEU A 166 -7.53 -17.45 -7.61
C LEU A 166 -6.55 -16.91 -8.67
N HIS A 167 -5.64 -16.02 -8.28
CA HIS A 167 -4.64 -15.49 -9.21
C HIS A 167 -3.57 -16.51 -9.59
N GLU A 168 -3.23 -17.43 -8.70
CA GLU A 168 -2.27 -18.51 -8.98
C GLU A 168 -2.86 -19.57 -9.91
N SER A 169 -4.17 -19.81 -9.84
CA SER A 169 -4.88 -20.82 -10.64
C SER A 169 -5.60 -20.25 -11.87
N ARG A 170 -5.38 -18.97 -12.20
CA ARG A 170 -6.26 -18.23 -13.12
C ARG A 170 -6.28 -18.84 -14.52
N PHE A 171 -7.46 -19.25 -14.97
CA PHE A 171 -7.73 -19.58 -16.37
C PHE A 171 -8.35 -18.37 -17.11
N PRO A 172 -8.21 -18.26 -18.44
CA PRO A 172 -8.77 -17.14 -19.22
C PRO A 172 -10.29 -16.92 -19.09
N THR A 173 -11.01 -17.91 -18.59
CA THR A 173 -12.48 -17.93 -18.44
C THR A 173 -12.98 -17.36 -17.11
N ASP A 174 -12.11 -17.15 -16.12
CA ASP A 174 -12.48 -16.69 -14.77
C ASP A 174 -12.69 -15.16 -14.73
N LYS A 175 -13.63 -14.68 -15.54
CA LYS A 175 -14.08 -13.29 -15.45
C LYS A 175 -14.98 -13.15 -14.22
N PHE A 176 -14.71 -12.14 -13.39
CA PHE A 176 -15.53 -11.72 -12.23
C PHE A 176 -15.36 -12.50 -10.91
N ALA A 177 -14.54 -13.55 -10.85
CA ALA A 177 -14.32 -14.29 -9.60
C ALA A 177 -13.70 -13.43 -8.48
N GLU A 178 -12.85 -12.45 -8.81
CA GLU A 178 -12.33 -11.50 -7.80
C GLU A 178 -13.46 -10.67 -7.19
N LYS A 179 -14.45 -10.29 -8.00
CA LYS A 179 -15.57 -9.46 -7.57
C LYS A 179 -16.41 -10.21 -6.54
N GLU A 180 -16.70 -11.49 -6.76
CA GLU A 180 -17.49 -12.31 -5.84
C GLU A 180 -16.82 -12.43 -4.46
N ILE A 181 -15.50 -12.64 -4.43
CA ILE A 181 -14.73 -12.68 -3.18
C ILE A 181 -14.77 -11.32 -2.48
N LEU A 182 -14.59 -10.22 -3.22
CA LEU A 182 -14.61 -8.87 -2.66
C LEU A 182 -16.01 -8.44 -2.16
N ASP A 183 -17.07 -8.86 -2.85
CA ASP A 183 -18.45 -8.61 -2.43
C ASP A 183 -18.78 -9.43 -1.17
N SER A 184 -18.29 -10.67 -1.08
CA SER A 184 -18.40 -11.51 0.12
C SER A 184 -17.66 -10.88 1.32
N TYR A 185 -16.46 -10.36 1.10
CA TYR A 185 -15.72 -9.62 2.13
C TYR A 185 -16.47 -8.35 2.57
N ALA A 186 -17.06 -7.61 1.63
CA ALA A 186 -17.85 -6.43 1.96
C ALA A 186 -19.11 -6.77 2.78
N GLN A 187 -19.74 -7.90 2.49
CA GLN A 187 -20.86 -8.40 3.26
C GLN A 187 -20.44 -8.79 4.69
N PHE A 188 -19.32 -9.49 4.83
CA PHE A 188 -18.72 -9.77 6.15
C PHE A 188 -18.48 -8.48 6.97
N LEU A 189 -17.92 -7.43 6.35
CA LEU A 189 -17.72 -6.15 7.04
C LEU A 189 -19.02 -5.50 7.52
N LYS A 190 -20.10 -5.58 6.71
CA LYS A 190 -21.42 -5.05 7.07
C LYS A 190 -22.02 -5.81 8.25
N GLU A 191 -21.90 -7.13 8.27
CA GLU A 191 -22.38 -7.98 9.37
C GLU A 191 -21.62 -7.69 10.66
N GLU A 192 -20.29 -7.56 10.59
CA GLU A 192 -19.47 -7.21 11.76
C GLU A 192 -19.75 -5.77 12.24
N LEU A 193 -20.06 -4.84 11.34
CA LEU A 193 -20.47 -3.48 11.70
C LEU A 193 -21.75 -3.49 12.52
N ALA A 194 -22.78 -4.21 12.06
CA ALA A 194 -24.07 -4.27 12.74
C ALA A 194 -23.96 -4.84 14.16
N LYS A 195 -23.01 -5.76 14.38
CA LYS A 195 -22.71 -6.29 15.72
C LYS A 195 -22.00 -5.25 16.61
N ARG A 196 -21.10 -4.45 16.04
CA ARG A 196 -20.26 -3.50 16.79
C ARG A 196 -20.94 -2.16 17.06
N PHE A 197 -21.69 -1.67 16.08
CA PHE A 197 -22.41 -0.40 16.08
C PHE A 197 -23.89 -0.69 15.77
N PRO A 198 -24.63 -1.27 16.73
CA PRO A 198 -26.05 -1.48 16.54
C PRO A 198 -26.73 -0.12 16.31
N PRO A 199 -27.71 -0.03 15.39
CA PRO A 199 -28.51 1.19 15.26
C PRO A 199 -29.13 1.50 16.63
N ASP A 200 -29.08 2.76 17.05
CA ASP A 200 -29.62 3.21 18.33
C ASP A 200 -31.03 2.63 18.51
N VAL A 201 -31.18 1.71 19.46
CA VAL A 201 -32.48 1.09 19.80
C VAL A 201 -33.38 2.10 20.53
N ASN A 202 -32.82 3.25 20.93
CA ASN A 202 -33.50 4.33 21.63
C ASN A 202 -33.52 5.60 20.79
N GLY A 203 -34.23 5.57 19.66
CA GLY A 203 -34.77 6.78 19.05
C GLY A 203 -36.05 7.21 19.76
N GLN A 204 -35.91 7.88 20.91
CA GLN A 204 -36.91 8.81 21.46
C GLN A 204 -36.40 10.24 21.31
#